data_AF-A0A6H0WH70-F1
#
_entry.id   AF-A0A6H0WH70-F1
#
_cell.length_a   1.000
_cell.length_b   1.000
_cell.length_c   1.000
_cell.angle_alpha   90.00
_cell.angle_beta   90.00
_cell.angle_gamma   90.00
#
_symmetry.space_group_name_H-M   'P 1'
#
loop_
_entity.id
_entity.type
_entity.pdbx_description
1 polymer ?
#
loop_
_entity_poly.entity_id
_entity_poly.type
_entity_poly.pdbx_seq_one_letter_code
_entity_poly.pdbx_strand_id
1 'polypeptide(L)' 'MNLNFWVYALFYKWATISMIKDAMTYSDCSIDDLKKGVATKYVSHDQYKEITGQTYEETIKVN' A
#
# COMPACT_ATOMS: atom_id res chain seq x y z
N MET A 1 -10.97 7.48 -10.00
CA MET A 1 -10.52 7.23 -8.61
C MET A 1 -9.11 7.79 -8.51
N ASN A 2 -8.82 8.59 -7.48
CA ASN A 2 -7.48 9.14 -7.25
C ASN A 2 -6.78 8.24 -6.22
N LEU A 3 -5.64 7.64 -6.57
CA LEU A 3 -4.83 6.87 -5.62
C LEU A 3 -3.83 7.80 -4.94
N ASN A 4 -3.35 7.40 -3.77
CA ASN A 4 -2.29 8.10 -3.05
C ASN A 4 -1.00 8.13 -3.88
N PHE A 5 -0.23 9.22 -3.78
CA PHE A 5 1.07 9.37 -4.44
C PHE A 5 2.00 8.18 -4.19
N TRP A 6 2.05 7.68 -2.95
CA TRP A 6 2.93 6.59 -2.55
C TRP A 6 2.58 5.25 -3.22
N VAL A 7 1.31 5.04 -3.55
CA VAL A 7 0.86 3.87 -4.35
C VAL A 7 1.44 3.94 -5.77
N TYR A 8 1.40 5.11 -6.40
CA TYR A 8 2.02 5.31 -7.71
C TYR A 8 3.53 5.22 -7.63
N ALA A 9 4.15 5.84 -6.61
CA ALA A 9 5.58 5.84 -6.43
C ALA A 9 6.13 4.41 -6.27
N LEU A 10 5.41 3.54 -5.56
CA LEU A 10 5.77 2.13 -5.44
C LEU A 10 5.67 1.40 -6.80
N PHE A 11 4.59 1.60 -7.54
CA PHE A 11 4.37 0.95 -8.84
C PHE A 11 5.40 1.37 -9.89
N TYR A 12 5.66 2.67 -10.01
CA TYR A 12 6.66 3.23 -10.92
C TYR A 12 8.11 3.10 -10.41
N LYS A 13 8.31 2.46 -9.25
CA LYS A 13 9.62 2.24 -8.62
C LYS A 13 10.36 3.55 -8.30
N TRP A 14 9.63 4.63 -8.06
CA TRP A 14 10.18 5.89 -7.54
C TRP A 14 10.42 5.84 -6.02
N ALA A 15 9.75 4.92 -5.33
CA ALA A 15 9.91 4.64 -3.91
C ALA A 15 10.09 3.15 -3.66
N THR A 16 10.77 2.81 -2.56
CA THR A 16 10.94 1.43 -2.08
C THR A 16 9.94 1.11 -0.97
N ILE A 17 9.78 -0.18 -0.65
CA ILE A 17 8.91 -0.64 0.46
C ILE A 17 9.27 0.03 1.78
N SER A 18 10.56 0.24 2.07
CA SER A 18 11.00 0.93 3.28
C SER A 18 10.50 2.37 3.32
N MET A 19 10.57 3.10 2.21
CA MET A 19 10.07 4.48 2.13
C MET A 19 8.56 4.55 2.32
N ILE A 20 7.82 3.55 1.85
CA ILE A 20 6.37 3.48 2.08
C ILE A 20 6.06 3.24 3.57
N LYS A 21 6.82 2.39 4.27
CA LYS A 21 6.66 2.18 5.72
C LYS A 21 6.93 3.46 6.50
N ASP A 22 7.95 4.22 6.11
CA ASP A 22 8.22 5.53 6.71
C ASP A 22 7.07 6.50 6.43
N ALA A 23 6.58 6.56 5.19
CA ALA A 23 5.42 7.39 4.82
C ALA A 23 4.16 7.02 5.62
N MET A 24 3.94 5.74 5.92
CA MET A 24 2.85 5.30 6.81
C MET A 24 3.03 5.80 8.25
N THR A 25 4.28 5.85 8.73
CA THR A 25 4.59 6.39 10.06
C THR A 25 4.29 7.89 10.15
N TYR A 26 4.50 8.63 9.06
CA TYR A 26 4.16 10.06 8.95
C TYR A 26 2.71 10.33 8.57
N SER A 27 1.86 9.30 8.44
CA SER A 27 0.47 9.41 7.97
C SER A 27 0.31 9.96 6.54
N ASP A 28 1.38 9.95 5.73
CA ASP A 28 1.35 10.34 4.32
C ASP A 28 0.74 9.24 3.42
N CYS A 29 0.74 7.99 3.90
CA CYS A 29 0.14 6.84 3.26
C CYS A 29 -0.63 6.01 4.29
N SER A 30 -1.87 5.65 4.00
CA SER A 30 -2.67 4.80 4.90
C SER A 30 -2.77 3.36 4.40
N ILE A 31 -3.17 2.45 5.29
CA ILE A 31 -3.50 1.07 4.89
C ILE A 31 -4.62 1.05 3.85
N ASP A 32 -5.61 1.94 3.97
CA ASP A 32 -6.72 2.04 3.01
C ASP A 32 -6.25 2.47 1.61
N ASP A 33 -5.26 3.37 1.54
CA ASP A 33 -4.63 3.75 0.27
C ASP A 33 -3.93 2.56 -0.39
N LEU A 34 -3.20 1.75 0.40
CA LEU A 34 -2.59 0.53 -0.09
C LEU A 34 -3.63 -0.50 -0.53
N LYS A 35 -4.75 -0.65 0.19
CA LYS A 35 -5.87 -1.52 -0.22
C LYS A 35 -6.47 -1.08 -1.55
N LYS A 36 -6.66 0.23 -1.77
CA LYS A 36 -7.09 0.77 -3.07
C LYS A 36 -6.06 0.48 -4.16
N GLY A 37 -4.77 0.61 -3.83
CA GLY A 37 -3.67 0.22 -4.72
C GLY A 37 -3.71 -1.26 -5.12
N VAL A 38 -4.03 -2.15 -4.19
CA VAL A 38 -4.25 -3.58 -4.47
C VAL A 38 -5.47 -3.80 -5.36
N ALA A 39 -6.62 -3.21 -5.01
CA ALA A 39 -7.86 -3.35 -5.78
C ALA A 39 -7.73 -2.84 -7.23
N THR A 40 -6.89 -1.83 -7.43
CA THR A 40 -6.59 -1.25 -8.76
C THR A 40 -5.37 -1.85 -9.45
N LYS A 41 -4.75 -2.88 -8.86
CA LYS A 41 -3.58 -3.63 -9.37
C LYS A 41 -2.28 -2.82 -9.48
N TYR A 42 -2.16 -1.71 -8.75
CA TYR A 42 -0.93 -0.92 -8.62
C TYR A 42 -0.01 -1.45 -7.51
N VAL A 43 -0.54 -2.24 -6.58
CA VAL A 43 0.22 -2.88 -5.50
C VAL A 43 -0.06 -4.38 -5.54
N SER A 44 0.97 -5.22 -5.51
CA SER A 44 0.78 -6.67 -5.43
C SER A 44 0.41 -7.09 -4.00
N HIS A 45 -0.20 -8.27 -3.85
CA HIS A 45 -0.51 -8.81 -2.53
C HIS A 45 0.75 -9.03 -1.68
N ASP A 46 1.87 -9.41 -2.31
CA ASP A 46 3.16 -9.57 -1.63
C ASP A 46 3.71 -8.24 -1.14
N GLN A 47 3.66 -7.19 -1.98
CA GLN A 47 4.08 -5.84 -1.57
C GLN A 47 3.22 -5.32 -0.42
N TYR A 48 1.90 -5.51 -0.50
CA TYR A 48 0.99 -5.13 0.58
C TYR A 48 1.34 -5.83 1.89
N LYS A 49 1.60 -7.15 1.84
CA LYS A 49 1.99 -7.94 3.01
C LYS A 49 3.34 -7.51 3.56
N GLU A 50 4.31 -7.20 2.70
CA GLU A 50 5.63 -6.77 3.15
C GLU A 50 5.60 -5.39 3.80
N ILE A 51 4.74 -4.49 3.29
CA ILE A 51 4.56 -3.13 3.84
C ILE A 51 3.79 -3.17 5.16
N THR A 52 2.62 -3.83 5.19
CA THR A 52 1.68 -3.77 6.31
C THR A 52 1.89 -4.90 7.34
N GLY A 53 2.60 -5.96 6.97
CA GLY A 53 2.72 -7.19 7.76
C GLY A 53 1.48 -8.09 7.73
N GLN A 54 0.39 -7.70 7.04
CA GLN A 54 -0.89 -8.40 7.01
C GLN A 54 -1.20 -8.91 5.60
N THR A 55 -1.84 -10.08 5.47
CA THR A 55 -2.31 -10.50 4.14
C THR A 55 -3.54 -9.68 3.74
N TYR A 56 -3.65 -9.32 2.46
CA TYR A 56 -4.78 -8.53 1.96
C TYR A 56 -6.12 -9.19 2.29
N GLU A 57 -6.23 -10.52 2.17
CA GLU A 57 -7.43 -11.30 2.47
C GLU A 57 -7.86 -11.21 3.94
N GLU A 58 -6.91 -11.19 4.88
CA GLU A 58 -7.21 -10.98 6.31
C GLU A 58 -7.78 -9.58 6.56
N THR A 59 -7.31 -8.57 5.82
CA THR A 59 -7.75 -7.18 6.00
C THR A 59 -9.07 -6.82 5.33
N ILE A 60 -9.58 -7.67 4.44
CA ILE A 60 -10.92 -7.51 3.83
C ILE A 60 -12.01 -8.13 4.71
N LYS A 61 -11.67 -9.14 5.52
CA LYS A 61 -12.63 -9.81 6.42
C LYS A 61 -12.94 -9.04 7.71
N VAL A 62 -12.18 -8.00 8.02
CA VAL A 62 -12.30 -7.21 9.27
C VAL A 62 -13.00 -5.86 9.05
N ASN A 63 -13.37 -5.53 7.80
CA ASN A 63 -14.15 -4.34 7.44
C ASN A 63 -15.59 -4.73 7.05
#